data_AF-A0AAW6T2Q6-F1
#
_entry.id   AF-A0AAW6T2Q6-F1
#
_cell.length_a   1.000
_cell.length_b   1.000
_cell.length_c   1.000
_cell.angle_alpha   90.00
_cell.angle_beta   90.00
_cell.angle_gamma   90.00
#
_symmetry.space_group_name_H-M   'P 1'
#
loop_
_entity.id
_entity.type
_entity.pdbx_description
1 polymer ?
#
loop_
_entity_poly.entity_id
_entity_poly.type
_entity_poly.pdbx_seq_one_letter_code
_entity_poly.pdbx_strand_id
1 'polypeptide(L)'
;MTSVQENPAALRQTASTIRSIADELCGYTAGVVSFSRNLGYEGPAADVYYDVLQRSHNGVHSEAESLYRLAARLEAGADEAEIRIRAESI
;
A
#
# COMPACT_ATOMS: atom_id res chain seq x y z
N MET A 1 10.01 -30.47 -1.35
CA MET A 1 9.40 -29.24 -1.89
C MET A 1 8.96 -28.40 -0.72
N THR A 2 9.82 -27.53 -0.20
CA THR A 2 9.44 -26.50 0.76
C THR A 2 8.47 -25.57 0.06
N SER A 3 7.24 -25.51 0.55
CA SER A 3 6.23 -24.63 -0.01
C SER A 3 6.74 -23.20 0.01
N VAL A 4 6.42 -22.41 -1.01
CA VAL A 4 6.70 -20.96 -1.06
C VAL A 4 6.17 -20.23 0.19
N GLN A 5 5.25 -20.86 0.94
CA GLN A 5 4.64 -20.34 2.17
C GLN A 5 5.61 -20.25 3.36
N GLU A 6 6.82 -20.82 3.31
CA GLU A 6 7.75 -20.82 4.46
C GLU A 6 9.10 -20.15 4.19
N ASN A 7 9.30 -19.52 3.03
CA ASN A 7 10.57 -18.81 2.77
C ASN A 7 10.50 -17.37 3.32
N PRO A 8 11.24 -17.02 4.40
CA PRO A 8 11.21 -15.68 4.98
C PRO A 8 11.62 -14.60 3.99
N ALA A 9 12.59 -14.88 3.10
CA ALA A 9 13.05 -13.92 2.11
C ALA A 9 11.97 -13.60 1.07
N ALA A 10 11.20 -14.60 0.65
CA ALA A 10 10.08 -14.41 -0.27
C ALA A 10 8.98 -13.55 0.36
N LEU A 11 8.63 -13.81 1.62
CA LEU A 11 7.64 -13.02 2.37
C LEU A 11 8.07 -11.55 2.51
N ARG A 12 9.34 -11.30 2.86
CA ARG A 12 9.89 -9.93 2.93
C ARG A 12 9.87 -9.25 1.56
N GLN A 13 10.18 -9.97 0.49
CA GLN A 13 10.12 -9.43 -0.87
C GLN A 13 8.68 -9.04 -1.25
N THR A 14 7.70 -9.91 -0.99
CA THR A 14 6.29 -9.61 -1.24
C THR A 14 5.82 -8.40 -0.42
N ALA A 15 6.18 -8.32 0.87
CA ALA A 15 5.88 -7.18 1.72
C ALA A 15 6.45 -5.86 1.16
N SER A 16 7.69 -5.90 0.67
CA SER A 16 8.35 -4.76 0.02
C SER A 16 7.57 -4.31 -1.23
N THR A 17 7.23 -5.23 -2.12
CA THR A 17 6.45 -4.93 -3.33
C THR A 17 5.09 -4.32 -3.01
N ILE A 18 4.38 -4.86 -2.01
CA ILE A 18 3.09 -4.32 -1.58
C ILE A 18 3.21 -2.88 -1.07
N ARG A 19 4.28 -2.57 -0.31
CA ARG A 19 4.54 -1.21 0.14
C ARG A 19 4.80 -0.25 -1.01
N SER A 20 5.63 -0.64 -1.98
CA SER A 20 5.87 0.18 -3.16
C SER A 20 4.58 0.49 -3.93
N ILE A 21 3.68 -0.50 -4.08
CA ILE A 21 2.36 -0.27 -4.70
C ILE A 21 1.53 0.74 -3.89
N ALA A 22 1.52 0.62 -2.56
CA ALA A 22 0.79 1.54 -1.68
C ALA A 22 1.37 2.97 -1.76
N ASP A 23 2.69 3.11 -1.82
CA ASP A 23 3.38 4.39 -2.00
C ASP A 23 3.02 5.03 -3.35
N GLU A 24 3.05 4.24 -4.44
CA GLU A 24 2.69 4.70 -5.80
C GLU A 24 1.23 5.17 -5.88
N LEU A 25 0.29 4.43 -5.28
CA LEU A 25 -1.13 4.80 -5.24
C LEU A 25 -1.36 6.14 -4.51
N CYS A 26 -0.72 6.31 -3.35
CA CYS A 26 -0.77 7.56 -2.59
C CYS A 26 -0.14 8.72 -3.37
N GLY A 27 1.04 8.50 -3.97
CA GLY A 27 1.74 9.51 -4.75
C GLY A 27 0.96 9.96 -5.97
N TYR A 28 0.40 9.02 -6.74
CA TYR A 28 -0.38 9.31 -7.93
C TYR A 28 -1.64 10.11 -7.59
N THR A 29 -2.41 9.68 -6.60
CA THR A 29 -3.66 10.37 -6.23
C THR A 29 -3.42 11.75 -5.64
N ALA A 30 -2.38 11.94 -4.82
CA ALA A 30 -1.97 13.27 -4.35
C ALA A 30 -1.56 14.16 -5.53
N GLY A 31 -0.85 13.61 -6.52
CA GLY A 31 -0.48 14.29 -7.77
C GLY A 31 -1.69 14.77 -8.56
N VAL A 32 -2.71 13.90 -8.74
CA VAL A 32 -3.96 14.27 -9.43
C VAL A 32 -4.70 15.38 -8.66
N VAL A 33 -4.85 15.27 -7.34
CA VAL A 33 -5.50 16.32 -6.51
C VAL A 33 -4.79 17.67 -6.68
N SER A 34 -3.46 17.66 -6.59
CA SER A 34 -2.64 18.88 -6.75
C SER A 34 -2.77 19.49 -8.14
N PHE A 35 -2.62 18.67 -9.19
CA PHE A 35 -2.77 19.09 -10.58
C PHE A 35 -4.15 19.71 -10.83
N SER A 36 -5.21 19.03 -10.40
CA SER A 36 -6.59 19.48 -10.58
C SER A 36 -6.90 20.80 -9.86
N ARG A 37 -6.33 21.03 -8.67
CA ARG A 37 -6.47 22.32 -7.97
C ARG A 37 -5.73 23.44 -8.70
N ASN A 38 -4.58 23.15 -9.30
CA ASN A 38 -3.81 24.14 -10.07
C ASN A 38 -4.49 24.56 -11.38
N LEU A 39 -5.45 23.79 -11.90
CA LEU A 39 -6.23 24.18 -13.09
C LEU A 39 -7.23 25.32 -12.80
N GLY A 40 -7.53 25.61 -11.53
CA GLY A 40 -8.33 26.77 -11.15
C GLY A 40 -9.76 26.75 -11.66
N TYR A 41 -10.42 25.60 -11.66
CA TYR A 41 -11.84 25.53 -12.02
C TYR A 41 -12.68 26.24 -10.96
N GLU A 42 -13.68 27.02 -11.40
CA GLU A 42 -14.56 27.78 -10.52
C GLU A 42 -16.05 27.48 -10.79
N GLY A 43 -16.86 27.76 -9.77
CA GLY A 43 -18.31 27.61 -9.82
C GLY A 43 -18.83 26.24 -9.37
N PRO A 44 -20.16 26.04 -9.34
CA PRO A 44 -20.77 24.88 -8.69
C PRO A 44 -20.35 23.52 -9.26
N ALA A 45 -20.04 23.45 -10.55
CA ALA A 45 -19.53 22.23 -11.17
C ALA A 45 -18.10 21.89 -10.71
N ALA A 46 -17.27 22.91 -10.46
CA ALA A 46 -15.93 22.73 -9.91
C ALA A 46 -16.00 22.21 -8.47
N ASP A 47 -16.93 22.71 -7.65
CA ASP A 47 -17.15 22.21 -6.28
C ASP A 47 -17.48 20.71 -6.26
N VAL A 48 -18.39 20.28 -7.14
CA VAL A 48 -18.76 18.86 -7.29
C VAL A 48 -17.55 18.04 -7.75
N TYR A 49 -16.78 18.55 -8.71
CA TYR A 49 -15.58 17.89 -9.20
C TYR A 49 -14.52 17.72 -8.09
N TYR A 50 -14.23 18.78 -7.33
CA TYR A 50 -13.25 18.74 -6.25
C TYR A 50 -13.70 17.83 -5.09
N ASP A 51 -15.01 17.77 -4.80
CA ASP A 51 -15.55 16.83 -3.82
C ASP A 51 -15.37 15.36 -4.26
N VAL A 52 -15.73 15.04 -5.51
CA VAL A 52 -15.53 13.68 -6.08
C VAL A 52 -14.05 13.30 -6.09
N LEU A 53 -13.18 14.24 -6.42
CA LEU A 53 -11.74 14.05 -6.44
C LEU A 53 -11.19 13.79 -5.03
N GLN A 54 -11.62 14.57 -4.04
CA GLN A 54 -11.22 14.39 -2.65
C GLN A 54 -11.71 13.05 -2.08
N ARG A 55 -12.95 12.64 -2.39
CA ARG A 55 -13.47 11.33 -2.00
C ARG A 55 -12.68 10.18 -2.62
N SER A 56 -12.35 10.29 -3.90
CA SER A 56 -11.52 9.29 -4.60
C SER A 56 -10.12 9.17 -3.97
N HIS A 57 -9.47 10.30 -3.69
CA HIS A 57 -8.18 10.34 -2.99
C HIS A 57 -8.26 9.65 -1.62
N ASN A 58 -9.26 9.98 -0.82
CA ASN A 58 -9.42 9.38 0.51
C ASN A 58 -9.69 7.86 0.43
N GLY A 59 -10.45 7.41 -0.57
CA GLY A 59 -10.66 5.98 -0.83
C GLY A 59 -9.36 5.25 -1.14
N VAL A 60 -8.56 5.80 -2.07
CA VAL A 60 -7.25 5.21 -2.41
C VAL A 60 -6.29 5.21 -1.22
N HIS A 61 -6.30 6.28 -0.41
CA HIS A 61 -5.48 6.34 0.80
C HIS A 61 -5.86 5.24 1.81
N SER A 62 -7.16 5.01 2.02
CA SER A 62 -7.66 3.93 2.88
C SER A 62 -7.25 2.53 2.38
N GLU A 63 -7.25 2.32 1.06
CA GLU A 63 -6.77 1.06 0.47
C GLU A 63 -5.26 0.91 0.63
N ALA A 64 -4.48 1.98 0.44
CA ALA A 64 -3.05 1.99 0.67
C ALA A 64 -2.71 1.64 2.14
N GLU A 65 -3.46 2.15 3.11
CA GLU A 65 -3.34 1.73 4.52
C GLU A 65 -3.58 0.24 4.73
N SER A 66 -4.55 -0.35 4.02
CA SER A 66 -4.82 -1.79 4.07
C SER A 66 -3.66 -2.60 3.50
N LEU A 67 -3.03 -2.11 2.43
CA LEU A 67 -1.81 -2.70 1.86
C LEU A 67 -0.62 -2.59 2.83
N TYR A 68 -0.43 -1.45 3.49
CA TYR A 68 0.62 -1.30 4.52
C TYR A 68 0.42 -2.30 5.66
N ARG A 69 -0.82 -2.48 6.14
CA ARG A 69 -1.15 -3.48 7.17
C ARG A 69 -0.87 -4.90 6.70
N LEU A 70 -1.19 -5.22 5.44
CA LEU A 70 -0.88 -6.53 4.86
C LEU A 70 0.63 -6.77 4.77
N ALA A 71 1.40 -5.79 4.30
CA ALA A 71 2.86 -5.88 4.25
C ALA A 71 3.46 -6.11 5.64
N ALA A 72 3.01 -5.39 6.66
CA ALA A 72 3.47 -5.58 8.03
C ALA A 72 3.18 -7.00 8.57
N ARG A 73 2.02 -7.58 8.22
CA ARG A 73 1.69 -8.97 8.59
C ARG A 73 2.60 -9.98 7.88
N LEU A 74 2.97 -9.74 6.63
CA LEU A 74 3.90 -10.59 5.90
C LEU A 74 5.31 -10.55 6.50
N GLU A 75 5.76 -9.39 6.99
CA GLU A 75 7.03 -9.27 7.70
C GLU A 75 7.03 -10.02 9.02
N ALA A 76 5.97 -9.88 9.82
CA ALA A 76 5.82 -10.64 11.05
C ALA A 76 5.83 -12.17 10.78
N GLY A 77 5.13 -12.61 9.73
CA GLY A 77 5.18 -14.01 9.30
C GLY A 77 6.57 -14.47 8.85
N ALA A 78 7.35 -13.58 8.23
CA ALA A 78 8.75 -13.86 7.88
C ALA A 78 9.63 -14.03 9.12
N ASP A 79 9.46 -13.16 10.13
CA ASP A 79 10.19 -13.25 11.40
C ASP A 79 9.86 -14.56 12.13
N GLU A 80 8.58 -14.96 12.17
CA GLU A 80 8.13 -16.22 12.77
C GLU A 80 8.69 -17.46 12.04
N ALA A 81 8.68 -17.44 10.71
CA ALA A 81 9.27 -18.50 9.90
C ALA A 81 10.78 -18.64 10.14
N GLU A 82 11.48 -17.51 10.25
CA GLU A 82 12.92 -17.48 10.53
C GLU A 82 13.26 -18.04 11.92
N ILE A 83 12.47 -17.73 12.94
CA ILE A 83 12.64 -18.29 14.30
C ILE A 83 12.48 -19.81 14.28
N ARG A 84 11.46 -20.32 13.59
CA ARG A 84 11.17 -21.76 13.50
C ARG A 84 12.27 -22.54 12.77
N ILE A 85 12.73 -22.06 11.61
CA ILE A 85 13.82 -22.68 10.85
C ILE A 85 15.08 -22.79 11.72
N ARG A 86 15.40 -21.74 12.49
CA ARG A 86 16.56 -21.75 13.40
C ARG A 86 16.40 -22.78 14.53
N ALA A 87 15.20 -22.93 15.09
CA ALA A 87 14.91 -23.89 16.15
C ALA A 87 15.02 -25.35 15.67
N GLU A 88 14.64 -25.63 14.42
CA GLU A 88 14.72 -26.98 13.81
C GLU A 88 16.15 -27.36 13.36
N SER A 89 17.06 -26.39 13.32
CA SER A 89 18.45 -26.59 12.90
C SER A 89 19.41 -26.92 14.06
N ILE A 90 18.88 -27.07 15.29
CA ILE A 90 19.60 -27.39 16.54
C ILE A 90 19.29 -28.82 16.95
#